data_AF-A0A4W5LCZ8-F1
#
_entry.id   AF-A0A4W5LCZ8-F1
#
_cell.length_a   1.000
_cell.length_b   1.000
_cell.length_c   1.000
_cell.angle_alpha   90.00
_cell.angle_beta   90.00
_cell.angle_gamma   90.00
#
_symmetry.space_group_name_H-M   'P 1'
#
loop_
_entity.id
_entity.type
_entity.pdbx_description
1 polymer ?
#
loop_
_entity_poly.entity_id
_entity_poly.type
_entity_poly.pdbx_seq_one_letter_code
_entity_poly.pdbx_strand_id
1 'polypeptide(L)'
;MQPQQIYDFSSDENSHKWRGLFVQALRKVQLQVHPTLSAKEGALQHIEELILQLLNMLCVAQPRSVQDVEERVQKTFPHPIDKWAIADAQSAIEKRKRRNPLLLPVDKIHPLLKEVLGYKIDYHVCLYIVAVLEYISADILKLAGNYVGNIRHYEISQQDIKVSMCADKVLMDMFDQDEDIGLVSQCTEEPSSSGELTYDDLVRLEIAEERQYLRELDLIIKVFRHHFLFNNQIFTPQDVEVIFSNISDIHELTVKLLGLIEDAVEMTADASPHPLVGSCFEDLAEVGRHTQLFNQYGTSVILGIYLINTVPVL
;
A
#
# COMPACT_ATOMS: atom_id res chain seq x y z
N MET A 1 37.24 -4.95 18.39
CA MET A 1 36.48 -4.53 17.20
C MET A 1 35.70 -3.30 17.61
N GLN A 2 35.92 -2.15 16.97
CA GLN A 2 35.13 -0.96 17.26
C GLN A 2 33.69 -1.20 16.78
N PRO A 3 32.67 -0.80 17.54
CA PRO A 3 31.29 -0.88 17.07
C PRO A 3 31.18 -0.03 15.79
N GLN A 4 30.76 -0.66 14.69
CA GLN A 4 30.60 -0.01 13.40
C GLN A 4 29.46 1.02 13.52
N GLN A 5 29.78 2.30 13.35
CA GLN A 5 28.78 3.36 13.28
C GLN A 5 27.98 3.19 11.98
N ILE A 6 26.67 3.01 12.13
CA ILE A 6 25.71 3.09 11.02
C ILE A 6 25.81 4.50 10.44
N TYR A 7 25.90 4.63 9.12
CA TYR A 7 26.00 5.93 8.47
C TYR A 7 24.69 6.70 8.66
N ASP A 8 24.75 7.82 9.37
CA ASP A 8 23.58 8.66 9.63
C ASP A 8 23.42 9.69 8.51
N PHE A 9 22.47 9.42 7.62
CA PHE A 9 22.07 10.31 6.51
C PHE A 9 21.46 11.62 7.01
N SER A 10 20.91 11.65 8.23
CA SER A 10 20.20 12.80 8.82
C SER A 10 21.11 13.72 9.64
N SER A 11 22.31 13.25 10.01
CA SER A 11 23.29 14.06 10.75
C SER A 11 23.58 15.39 10.07
N ASP A 12 23.82 16.45 10.86
CA ASP A 12 24.10 17.81 10.35
C ASP A 12 25.26 17.84 9.32
N GLU A 13 26.24 16.95 9.49
CA GLU A 13 27.38 16.81 8.58
C GLU A 13 27.02 16.16 7.23
N ASN A 14 26.02 15.27 7.18
CA ASN A 14 25.70 14.52 5.96
C ASN A 14 24.38 14.96 5.30
N SER A 15 23.45 15.56 6.04
CA SER A 15 22.13 15.96 5.57
C SER A 15 22.20 16.82 4.31
N HIS A 16 23.16 17.75 4.25
CA HIS A 16 23.33 18.63 3.09
C HIS A 16 23.76 17.92 1.79
N LYS A 17 24.29 16.69 1.87
CA LYS A 17 24.69 15.88 0.70
C LYS A 17 23.52 15.07 0.13
N TRP A 18 22.59 14.66 0.99
CA TRP A 18 21.51 13.73 0.65
C TRP A 18 20.16 14.40 0.47
N ARG A 19 19.87 15.46 1.24
CA ARG A 19 18.59 16.16 1.20
C ARG A 19 18.36 16.82 -0.16
N GLY A 20 17.26 16.46 -0.80
CA GLY A 20 16.87 16.92 -2.13
C GLY A 20 17.64 16.25 -3.28
N LEU A 21 18.50 15.27 -3.01
CA LEU A 21 19.29 14.58 -4.04
C LEU A 21 18.40 13.80 -5.01
N PHE A 22 17.34 13.16 -4.50
CA PHE A 22 16.45 12.31 -5.29
C PHE A 22 15.19 13.04 -5.73
N VAL A 23 14.75 14.10 -5.03
CA VAL A 23 13.47 14.77 -5.28
C VAL A 23 13.23 15.12 -6.77
N GLN A 24 14.23 15.69 -7.46
CA GLN A 24 14.09 16.03 -8.88
C GLN A 24 14.00 14.81 -9.81
N ALA A 25 14.66 13.72 -9.46
CA ALA A 25 14.58 12.46 -10.20
C ALA A 25 13.27 11.73 -9.91
N LEU A 26 12.83 11.69 -8.64
CA LEU A 26 11.55 11.13 -8.22
C LEU A 26 10.37 11.82 -8.91
N ARG A 27 10.44 13.15 -9.10
CA ARG A 27 9.44 13.88 -9.90
C ARG A 27 9.35 13.36 -11.35
N LYS A 28 10.49 13.01 -11.96
CA LYS A 28 10.50 12.40 -13.31
C LYS A 28 9.97 10.98 -13.30
N VAL A 29 10.31 10.18 -12.28
CA VAL A 29 9.79 8.83 -12.10
C VAL A 29 8.26 8.88 -11.96
N GLN A 30 7.74 9.79 -11.15
CA GLN A 30 6.30 9.99 -10.97
C GLN A 30 5.60 10.27 -12.29
N LEU A 31 6.15 11.15 -13.13
CA LEU A 31 5.60 11.44 -14.46
C LEU A 31 5.67 10.25 -15.43
N GLN A 32 6.66 9.35 -15.29
CA GLN A 32 6.72 8.13 -16.09
C GLN A 32 5.62 7.13 -15.71
N VAL A 33 5.31 7.04 -14.42
CA VAL A 33 4.34 6.07 -13.89
C VAL A 33 2.91 6.60 -14.00
N HIS A 34 2.69 7.87 -13.67
CA HIS A 34 1.38 8.54 -13.64
C HIS A 34 1.45 9.92 -14.32
N PRO A 35 1.38 9.99 -15.67
CA PRO A 35 1.55 11.25 -16.41
C PRO A 35 0.50 12.32 -16.13
N THR A 36 -0.67 11.92 -15.62
CA THR A 36 -1.83 12.80 -15.37
C THR A 36 -1.89 13.34 -13.95
N LEU A 37 -1.03 12.86 -13.05
CA LEU A 37 -0.98 13.29 -11.65
C LEU A 37 0.22 14.20 -11.43
N SER A 38 0.14 15.07 -10.43
CA SER A 38 1.30 15.76 -9.85
C SER A 38 1.68 15.12 -8.51
N ALA A 39 2.89 15.40 -8.02
CA ALA A 39 3.29 15.08 -6.65
C ALA A 39 3.78 16.33 -5.92
N LYS A 40 3.30 16.49 -4.67
CA LYS A 40 3.74 17.54 -3.75
C LYS A 40 5.21 17.34 -3.39
N GLU A 41 5.92 18.44 -3.16
CA GLU A 41 7.33 18.39 -2.76
C GLU A 41 7.53 17.56 -1.48
N GLY A 42 6.67 17.75 -0.46
CA GLY A 42 6.74 16.98 0.79
C GLY A 42 6.50 15.47 0.59
N ALA A 43 5.72 15.08 -0.43
CA ALA A 43 5.52 13.68 -0.78
C ALA A 43 6.82 13.08 -1.34
N LEU A 44 7.50 13.80 -2.24
CA LEU A 44 8.77 13.37 -2.83
C LEU A 44 9.91 13.35 -1.81
N GLN A 45 9.93 14.29 -0.86
CA GLN A 45 10.88 14.30 0.26
C GLN A 45 10.68 13.08 1.16
N HIS A 46 9.43 12.71 1.44
CA HIS A 46 9.16 11.52 2.23
C HIS A 46 9.61 10.22 1.52
N ILE A 47 9.41 10.13 0.19
CA ILE A 47 9.96 9.00 -0.58
C ILE A 47 11.48 9.01 -0.54
N GLU A 48 12.13 10.17 -0.63
CA GLU A 48 13.59 10.27 -0.50
C GLU A 48 14.07 9.69 0.84
N GLU A 49 13.40 9.99 1.95
CA GLU A 49 13.72 9.42 3.28
C GLU A 49 13.64 7.89 3.27
N LEU A 50 12.56 7.31 2.73
CA LEU A 50 12.38 5.86 2.60
C LEU A 50 13.48 5.24 1.73
N ILE A 51 13.82 5.86 0.60
CA ILE A 51 14.85 5.38 -0.31
C ILE A 51 16.25 5.47 0.33
N LEU A 52 16.51 6.46 1.20
CA LEU A 52 17.75 6.52 1.99
C LEU A 52 17.81 5.44 3.07
N GLN A 53 16.69 5.13 3.74
CA GLN A 53 16.59 4.00 4.67
C GLN A 53 16.89 2.68 3.95
N LEU A 54 16.31 2.49 2.76
CA LEU A 54 16.59 1.32 1.92
C LEU A 54 18.07 1.26 1.51
N LEU A 55 18.66 2.38 1.13
CA LEU A 55 20.07 2.46 0.79
C LEU A 55 20.95 2.05 1.98
N ASN A 56 20.62 2.51 3.20
CA ASN A 56 21.31 2.09 4.40
C ASN A 56 21.23 0.57 4.59
N MET A 57 20.02 0.01 4.51
CA MET A 57 19.77 -1.42 4.67
C MET A 57 20.61 -2.27 3.69
N LEU A 58 20.75 -1.82 2.44
CA LEU A 58 21.60 -2.46 1.44
C LEU A 58 23.10 -2.32 1.77
N CYS A 59 23.53 -1.15 2.25
CA CYS A 59 24.94 -0.85 2.53
C CYS A 59 25.48 -1.50 3.81
N VAL A 60 24.62 -1.82 4.79
CA VAL A 60 25.00 -2.51 6.04
C VAL A 60 25.68 -3.86 5.75
N ALA A 61 25.31 -4.53 4.66
CA ALA A 61 25.93 -5.79 4.24
C ALA A 61 27.35 -5.63 3.65
N GLN A 62 27.83 -4.40 3.48
CA GLN A 62 29.13 -4.06 2.86
C GLN A 62 29.35 -4.78 1.52
N PRO A 63 28.46 -4.59 0.53
CA PRO A 63 28.57 -5.27 -0.76
C PRO A 63 29.80 -4.81 -1.53
N ARG A 64 30.57 -5.77 -2.05
CA ARG A 64 31.77 -5.53 -2.88
C ARG A 64 31.58 -5.94 -4.33
N SER A 65 30.56 -6.74 -4.61
CA SER A 65 30.19 -7.20 -5.94
C SER A 65 28.70 -6.99 -6.21
N VAL A 66 28.29 -7.08 -7.48
CA VAL A 66 26.88 -7.07 -7.86
C VAL A 66 26.14 -8.26 -7.22
N GLN A 67 26.80 -9.41 -7.14
CA GLN A 67 26.24 -10.61 -6.50
C GLN A 67 25.94 -10.38 -5.02
N ASP A 68 26.80 -9.65 -4.31
CA ASP A 68 26.59 -9.35 -2.89
C ASP A 68 25.34 -8.48 -2.69
N VAL A 69 25.08 -7.54 -3.61
CA VAL A 69 23.85 -6.72 -3.59
C VAL A 69 22.63 -7.57 -3.90
N GLU A 70 22.71 -8.44 -4.91
CA GLU A 70 21.61 -9.35 -5.30
C GLU A 70 21.24 -10.30 -4.14
N GLU A 71 22.23 -10.91 -3.49
CA GLU A 71 22.01 -11.74 -2.30
C GLU A 71 21.39 -10.96 -1.15
N ARG A 72 21.78 -9.69 -0.97
CA ARG A 72 21.20 -8.83 0.06
C ARG A 72 19.74 -8.53 -0.24
N VAL A 73 19.42 -8.16 -1.48
CA VAL A 73 18.04 -7.94 -1.93
C VAL A 73 17.20 -9.19 -1.71
N GLN A 74 17.66 -10.35 -2.16
CA GLN A 74 16.93 -11.62 -2.01
C GLN A 74 16.64 -12.01 -0.55
N LYS A 75 17.51 -11.61 0.39
CA LYS A 75 17.36 -11.92 1.81
C LYS A 75 16.48 -10.94 2.59
N THR A 76 16.33 -9.71 2.10
CA THR A 76 15.70 -8.62 2.86
C THR A 76 14.40 -8.13 2.26
N PHE A 77 14.23 -8.26 0.94
CA PHE A 77 13.04 -7.83 0.24
C PHE A 77 12.00 -8.96 0.34
N PRO A 78 10.75 -8.66 0.71
CA PRO A 78 9.70 -9.67 0.75
C PRO A 78 9.38 -10.24 -0.65
N HIS A 79 8.76 -11.41 -0.69
CA HIS A 79 8.29 -11.98 -1.95
C HIS A 79 6.96 -11.31 -2.37
N PRO A 80 6.74 -10.91 -3.64
CA PRO A 80 7.57 -11.11 -4.83
C PRO A 80 8.44 -9.94 -5.27
N ILE A 81 8.52 -8.85 -4.48
CA ILE A 81 9.24 -7.64 -4.90
C ILE A 81 10.74 -7.89 -5.07
N ASP A 82 11.30 -8.84 -4.31
CA ASP A 82 12.67 -9.35 -4.46
C ASP A 82 13.03 -9.73 -5.90
N LYS A 83 12.21 -10.59 -6.54
CA LYS A 83 12.51 -11.13 -7.87
C LYS A 83 12.43 -10.05 -8.95
N TRP A 84 11.50 -9.10 -8.79
CA TRP A 84 11.25 -8.08 -9.78
C TRP A 84 12.32 -6.98 -9.70
N ALA A 85 12.73 -6.61 -8.49
CA ALA A 85 13.83 -5.67 -8.26
C ALA A 85 15.16 -6.22 -8.84
N ILE A 86 15.46 -7.50 -8.60
CA ILE A 86 16.66 -8.16 -9.16
C ILE A 86 16.61 -8.15 -10.69
N ALA A 87 15.49 -8.55 -11.29
CA ALA A 87 15.35 -8.59 -12.74
C ALA A 87 15.50 -7.21 -13.39
N ASP A 88 14.95 -6.15 -12.80
CA ASP A 88 15.10 -4.78 -13.33
C ASP A 88 16.55 -4.28 -13.19
N ALA A 89 17.18 -4.54 -12.05
CA ALA A 89 18.57 -4.15 -11.80
C ALA A 89 19.55 -4.88 -12.74
N GLN A 90 19.35 -6.18 -12.99
CA GLN A 90 20.11 -6.94 -13.98
C GLN A 90 19.94 -6.36 -15.39
N SER A 91 18.71 -6.02 -15.79
CA SER A 91 18.44 -5.37 -17.08
C SER A 91 19.12 -4.01 -17.21
N ALA A 92 19.32 -3.28 -16.10
CA ALA A 92 20.02 -1.99 -16.08
C ALA A 92 21.53 -2.13 -16.33
N ILE A 93 22.17 -3.21 -15.88
CA ILE A 93 23.61 -3.45 -16.09
C ILE A 93 23.93 -4.10 -17.44
N GLU A 94 23.05 -4.96 -17.98
CA GLU A 94 23.30 -5.69 -19.23
C GLU A 94 23.11 -4.84 -20.49
N LYS A 95 22.15 -3.91 -20.47
CA LYS A 95 21.78 -3.13 -21.65
C LYS A 95 22.61 -1.84 -21.72
N ARG A 96 23.71 -1.88 -22.49
CA ARG A 96 24.47 -0.67 -22.92
C ARG A 96 23.60 0.41 -23.63
N LYS A 97 22.36 0.07 -24.02
CA LYS A 97 21.35 1.00 -24.56
C LYS A 97 19.99 0.69 -23.93
N ARG A 98 19.76 1.17 -22.71
CA ARG A 98 18.42 1.21 -22.11
C ARG A 98 17.55 2.13 -23.00
N ARG A 99 16.29 1.76 -23.23
CA ARG A 99 15.32 2.65 -23.90
C ARG A 99 15.08 3.92 -23.06
N ASN A 100 15.21 3.79 -21.73
CA ASN A 100 15.17 4.87 -20.75
C ASN A 100 16.35 4.69 -19.76
N PRO A 101 17.35 5.58 -19.71
CA PRO A 101 18.41 5.52 -18.69
C PRO A 101 17.82 5.69 -17.29
N LEU A 102 18.55 5.26 -16.25
CA LEU A 102 18.19 5.55 -14.86
C LEU A 102 18.01 7.07 -14.69
N LEU A 103 16.95 7.45 -13.99
CA LEU A 103 16.61 8.82 -13.67
C LEU A 103 17.32 9.29 -12.40
N LEU A 104 17.56 8.39 -11.44
CA LEU A 104 18.32 8.69 -10.23
C LEU A 104 19.79 9.06 -10.57
N PRO A 105 20.40 10.04 -9.86
CA PRO A 105 21.68 10.61 -10.24
C PRO A 105 22.88 9.72 -9.84
N VAL A 106 23.11 8.62 -10.58
CA VAL A 106 24.20 7.65 -10.33
C VAL A 106 25.56 8.34 -10.12
N ASP A 107 25.90 9.32 -10.95
CA ASP A 107 27.18 10.04 -10.88
C ASP A 107 27.36 10.84 -9.57
N LYS A 108 26.26 11.26 -8.93
CA LYS A 108 26.31 11.94 -7.63
C LYS A 108 26.31 10.95 -6.47
N ILE A 109 25.62 9.82 -6.62
CA ILE A 109 25.51 8.78 -5.60
C ILE A 109 26.83 8.01 -5.48
N HIS A 110 27.53 7.74 -6.59
CA HIS A 110 28.74 6.92 -6.62
C HIS A 110 29.86 7.43 -5.69
N PRO A 111 30.22 8.73 -5.69
CA PRO A 111 31.17 9.28 -4.71
C PRO A 111 30.68 9.18 -3.26
N LEU A 112 29.38 9.37 -3.02
CA LEU A 112 28.81 9.34 -1.67
C LEU A 112 28.79 7.92 -1.08
N LEU A 113 28.55 6.90 -1.91
CA LEU A 113 28.60 5.50 -1.46
C LEU A 113 29.98 5.10 -0.93
N LYS A 114 31.05 5.71 -1.45
CA LYS A 114 32.39 5.50 -0.90
C LYS A 114 32.52 5.99 0.54
N GLU A 115 31.83 7.09 0.87
CA GLU A 115 31.78 7.62 2.24
C GLU A 115 30.92 6.73 3.15
N VAL A 116 29.77 6.27 2.65
CA VAL A 116 28.86 5.36 3.39
C VAL A 116 29.52 4.02 3.71
N LEU A 117 30.19 3.42 2.72
CA LEU A 117 30.79 2.08 2.84
C LEU A 117 32.21 2.10 3.42
N GLY A 118 32.90 3.24 3.38
CA GLY A 118 34.29 3.39 3.82
C GLY A 118 35.33 2.78 2.88
N TYR A 119 34.95 2.32 1.68
CA TYR A 119 35.85 1.78 0.66
C TYR A 119 35.43 2.16 -0.77
N LYS A 120 36.36 2.01 -1.72
CA LYS A 120 36.07 2.25 -3.15
C LYS A 120 35.14 1.16 -3.69
N ILE A 121 33.99 1.57 -4.19
CA ILE A 121 33.01 0.71 -4.85
C ILE A 121 33.13 0.81 -6.37
N ASP A 122 33.00 -0.32 -7.07
CA ASP A 122 32.98 -0.35 -8.54
C ASP A 122 31.72 0.33 -9.09
N TYR A 123 31.85 0.97 -10.25
CA TYR A 123 30.75 1.73 -10.87
C TYR A 123 29.54 0.83 -11.20
N HIS A 124 29.75 -0.42 -11.62
CA HIS A 124 28.66 -1.35 -11.91
C HIS A 124 27.90 -1.77 -10.65
N VAL A 125 28.58 -1.88 -9.51
CA VAL A 125 27.92 -2.16 -8.22
C VAL A 125 27.07 -0.96 -7.80
N CYS A 126 27.58 0.26 -7.93
CA CYS A 126 26.79 1.47 -7.71
C CYS A 126 25.57 1.54 -8.64
N LEU A 127 25.77 1.25 -9.94
CA LEU A 127 24.70 1.26 -10.93
C LEU A 127 23.59 0.28 -10.57
N TYR A 128 23.95 -0.91 -10.10
CA TYR A 128 22.99 -1.93 -9.66
C TYR A 128 22.22 -1.50 -8.41
N ILE A 129 22.90 -0.95 -7.40
CA ILE A 129 22.24 -0.40 -6.19
C ILE A 129 21.22 0.67 -6.60
N VAL A 130 21.63 1.64 -7.42
CA VAL A 130 20.73 2.73 -7.85
C VAL A 130 19.56 2.21 -8.67
N ALA A 131 19.75 1.15 -9.46
CA ALA A 131 18.64 0.52 -10.19
C ALA A 131 17.60 -0.10 -9.25
N VAL A 132 18.05 -0.76 -8.17
CA VAL A 132 17.14 -1.27 -7.12
C VAL A 132 16.38 -0.12 -6.43
N LEU A 133 17.07 0.97 -6.08
CA LEU A 133 16.44 2.14 -5.47
C LEU A 133 15.39 2.79 -6.39
N GLU A 134 15.69 2.91 -7.69
CA GLU A 134 14.76 3.48 -8.66
C GLU A 134 13.53 2.59 -8.87
N TYR A 135 13.71 1.26 -8.88
CA TYR A 135 12.61 0.31 -8.99
C TYR A 135 11.63 0.48 -7.82
N ILE A 136 12.13 0.51 -6.57
CA ILE A 136 11.30 0.72 -5.39
C ILE A 136 10.66 2.10 -5.38
N SER A 137 11.39 3.13 -5.80
CA SER A 137 10.83 4.48 -5.94
C SER A 137 9.62 4.50 -6.89
N ALA A 138 9.75 3.82 -8.04
CA ALA A 138 8.68 3.72 -9.02
C ALA A 138 7.49 2.91 -8.48
N ASP A 139 7.74 1.87 -7.70
CA ASP A 139 6.68 1.02 -7.13
C ASP A 139 5.86 1.76 -6.06
N ILE A 140 6.51 2.50 -5.16
CA ILE A 140 5.83 3.37 -4.18
C ILE A 140 4.98 4.42 -4.90
N LEU A 141 5.55 5.10 -5.91
CA LEU A 141 4.83 6.12 -6.70
C LEU A 141 3.66 5.51 -7.50
N LYS A 142 3.82 4.28 -7.98
CA LYS A 142 2.76 3.56 -8.70
C LYS A 142 1.60 3.25 -7.78
N LEU A 143 1.89 2.71 -6.60
CA LEU A 143 0.91 2.40 -5.57
C LEU A 143 0.15 3.65 -5.11
N ALA A 144 0.88 4.70 -4.71
CA ALA A 144 0.28 5.95 -4.25
C ALA A 144 -0.55 6.63 -5.36
N GLY A 145 -0.05 6.66 -6.61
CA GLY A 145 -0.81 7.24 -7.71
C GLY A 145 -2.06 6.43 -8.09
N ASN A 146 -2.03 5.09 -7.96
CA ASN A 146 -3.24 4.27 -8.13
C ASN A 146 -4.28 4.59 -7.05
N TYR A 147 -3.83 4.73 -5.79
CA TYR A 147 -4.70 5.12 -4.68
C TYR A 147 -5.35 6.50 -4.94
N VAL A 148 -4.54 7.51 -5.25
CA VAL A 148 -4.99 8.89 -5.55
C VAL A 148 -5.93 8.92 -6.75
N GLY A 149 -5.63 8.16 -7.80
CA GLY A 149 -6.48 8.04 -8.98
C GLY A 149 -7.85 7.42 -8.67
N ASN A 150 -7.90 6.44 -7.76
CA ASN A 150 -9.15 5.79 -7.36
C ASN A 150 -10.07 6.73 -6.55
N ILE A 151 -9.50 7.61 -5.72
CA ILE A 151 -10.26 8.62 -4.98
C ILE A 151 -10.51 9.91 -5.80
N ARG A 152 -10.14 9.92 -7.09
CA ARG A 152 -10.33 11.03 -8.04
C ARG A 152 -9.63 12.33 -7.64
N HIS A 153 -8.52 12.22 -6.92
CA HIS A 153 -7.60 13.34 -6.69
C HIS A 153 -6.57 13.41 -7.84
N TYR A 154 -5.98 14.59 -8.07
CA TYR A 154 -5.01 14.82 -9.15
C TYR A 154 -3.58 15.09 -8.66
N GLU A 155 -3.37 15.07 -7.35
CA GLU A 155 -2.10 15.42 -6.73
C GLU A 155 -1.79 14.44 -5.59
N ILE A 156 -0.62 13.81 -5.66
CA ILE A 156 -0.10 12.88 -4.65
C ILE A 156 0.51 13.67 -3.50
N SER A 157 -0.03 13.49 -2.30
CA SER A 157 0.47 14.04 -1.04
C SER A 157 1.26 13.01 -0.23
N GLN A 158 1.95 13.48 0.81
CA GLN A 158 2.65 12.60 1.75
C GLN A 158 1.69 11.64 2.46
N GLN A 159 0.48 12.10 2.79
CA GLN A 159 -0.53 11.27 3.45
C GLN A 159 -0.99 10.13 2.56
N ASP A 160 -1.16 10.38 1.26
CA ASP A 160 -1.56 9.36 0.29
C ASP A 160 -0.52 8.24 0.20
N ILE A 161 0.78 8.59 0.26
CA ILE A 161 1.87 7.62 0.30
C ILE A 161 1.75 6.76 1.56
N LYS A 162 1.63 7.38 2.74
CA LYS A 162 1.50 6.66 4.01
C LYS A 162 0.31 5.69 4.00
N VAL A 163 -0.87 6.19 3.65
CA VAL A 163 -2.10 5.37 3.62
C VAL A 163 -1.97 4.22 2.63
N SER A 164 -1.47 4.50 1.42
CA SER A 164 -1.32 3.47 0.39
C SER A 164 -0.29 2.39 0.79
N MET A 165 0.82 2.78 1.41
CA MET A 165 1.84 1.85 1.92
C MET A 165 1.33 1.02 3.09
N CYS A 166 0.55 1.59 4.03
CA CYS A 166 -0.07 0.82 5.11
C CYS A 166 -1.01 -0.29 4.59
N ALA A 167 -1.62 -0.07 3.41
CA ALA A 167 -2.46 -1.08 2.77
C ALA A 167 -1.65 -2.14 1.98
N ASP A 168 -0.38 -1.88 1.70
CA ASP A 168 0.50 -2.80 0.95
C ASP A 168 1.41 -3.57 1.89
N LYS A 169 1.10 -4.84 2.12
CA LYS A 169 1.87 -5.70 3.03
C LYS A 169 3.33 -5.86 2.63
N VAL A 170 3.64 -5.83 1.33
CA VAL A 170 4.99 -6.09 0.83
C VAL A 170 5.90 -4.90 1.13
N LEU A 171 5.46 -3.68 0.83
CA LEU A 171 6.19 -2.47 1.15
C LEU A 171 6.19 -2.19 2.66
N MET A 172 5.09 -2.50 3.35
CA MET A 172 5.05 -2.39 4.81
C MET A 172 6.09 -3.32 5.44
N ASP A 173 6.08 -4.62 5.13
CA ASP A 173 7.06 -5.59 5.63
C ASP A 173 8.51 -5.25 5.23
N MET A 174 8.73 -4.49 4.17
CA MET A 174 10.06 -4.06 3.74
C MET A 174 10.60 -2.89 4.57
N PHE A 175 9.73 -1.95 4.98
CA PHE A 175 10.13 -0.73 5.72
C PHE A 175 9.91 -0.82 7.24
N ASP A 176 9.17 -1.83 7.73
CA ASP A 176 8.91 -2.06 9.17
C ASP A 176 10.03 -2.82 9.91
N GLN A 177 11.08 -3.25 9.20
CA GLN A 177 12.10 -4.17 9.76
C GLN A 177 13.02 -3.54 10.83
N ASP A 178 12.81 -2.26 11.18
CA ASP A 178 13.68 -1.48 12.08
C ASP A 178 13.18 -1.39 13.54
N GLU A 179 12.06 -2.02 13.93
CA GLU A 179 11.66 -2.05 15.36
C GLU A 179 12.59 -2.88 16.26
N ASP A 180 13.49 -3.70 15.71
CA ASP A 180 14.35 -4.63 16.50
C ASP A 180 15.83 -4.22 16.65
N ILE A 181 16.23 -3.01 16.21
CA ILE A 181 17.58 -2.46 16.46
C ILE A 181 17.46 -1.11 17.20
N GLY A 182 17.15 -1.22 18.48
CA GLY A 182 17.49 -0.29 19.56
C GLY A 182 17.80 1.16 19.17
N LEU A 183 16.77 1.95 18.90
CA LEU A 183 16.73 3.35 19.28
C LEU A 183 15.27 3.67 19.60
N VAL A 184 15.06 4.33 20.75
CA VAL A 184 13.78 4.85 21.19
C VAL A 184 13.27 5.84 20.13
N SER A 185 12.54 5.34 19.12
CA SER A 185 11.65 6.19 18.35
C SER A 185 10.46 6.44 19.25
N GLN A 186 10.54 7.59 19.92
CA GLN A 186 9.38 8.23 20.49
C GLN A 186 8.17 7.94 19.62
N CYS A 187 7.14 7.34 20.20
CA CYS A 187 5.77 7.64 19.84
C CYS A 187 5.65 9.17 19.87
N THR A 188 6.02 9.81 18.76
CA THR A 188 5.82 11.22 18.54
C THR A 188 4.61 11.26 17.66
N GLU A 189 3.50 11.31 18.39
CA GLU A 189 2.26 11.89 17.95
C GLU A 189 1.69 11.17 16.73
N GLU A 190 0.88 10.15 17.02
CA GLU A 190 -0.52 10.18 16.54
C GLU A 190 -0.86 11.66 16.28
N PRO A 191 -1.14 12.10 15.04
CA PRO A 191 -1.84 13.35 14.92
C PRO A 191 -3.10 13.07 15.72
N SER A 192 -3.16 13.66 16.91
CA SER A 192 -4.38 13.84 17.63
C SER A 192 -5.21 14.69 16.69
N SER A 193 -5.89 14.03 15.76
CA SER A 193 -7.17 14.48 15.27
C SER A 193 -8.16 14.23 16.40
N SER A 194 -7.90 14.86 17.55
CA SER A 194 -8.97 15.46 18.32
C SER A 194 -9.47 16.72 17.59
N GLY A 195 -9.59 16.65 16.27
CA GLY A 195 -10.64 17.39 15.60
C GLY A 195 -11.89 16.61 15.92
N GLU A 196 -12.77 17.16 16.75
CA GLU A 196 -14.11 16.60 16.92
C GLU A 196 -14.68 16.32 15.52
N LEU A 197 -14.84 15.05 15.17
CA LEU A 197 -15.47 14.66 13.91
C LEU A 197 -16.88 15.23 13.96
N THR A 198 -17.21 16.06 12.97
CA THR A 198 -18.57 16.57 12.88
C THR A 198 -19.49 15.42 12.47
N TYR A 199 -20.77 15.53 12.80
CA TYR A 199 -21.76 14.54 12.38
C TYR A 199 -21.75 14.32 10.86
N ASP A 200 -21.52 15.39 10.09
CA ASP A 200 -21.39 15.33 8.63
C ASP A 200 -20.16 14.54 8.16
N ASP A 201 -19.03 14.69 8.86
CA ASP A 201 -17.82 13.90 8.58
C ASP A 201 -18.04 12.40 8.85
N LEU A 202 -18.77 12.05 9.92
CA LEU A 202 -19.12 10.67 10.23
C LEU A 202 -20.04 10.05 9.17
N VAL A 203 -21.04 10.80 8.70
CA VAL A 203 -21.93 10.34 7.63
C VAL A 203 -21.17 10.15 6.31
N ARG A 204 -20.25 11.08 5.97
CA ARG A 204 -19.39 10.93 4.79
C ARG A 204 -18.45 9.73 4.88
N LEU A 205 -17.92 9.45 6.08
CA LEU A 205 -17.09 8.27 6.33
C LEU A 205 -17.90 6.98 6.16
N GLU A 206 -19.09 6.89 6.76
CA GLU A 206 -20.00 5.74 6.64
C GLU A 206 -20.31 5.42 5.17
N ILE A 207 -20.66 6.42 4.36
CA ILE A 207 -20.92 6.26 2.92
C ILE A 207 -19.67 5.70 2.19
N ALA A 208 -18.48 6.18 2.55
CA ALA A 208 -17.24 5.74 1.94
C ALA A 208 -16.91 4.28 2.31
N GLU A 209 -17.12 3.90 3.57
CA GLU A 209 -16.93 2.54 4.09
C GLU A 209 -17.93 1.57 3.46
N GLU A 210 -19.21 1.91 3.41
CA GLU A 210 -20.26 1.10 2.76
C GLU A 210 -19.98 0.90 1.26
N ARG A 211 -19.51 1.92 0.54
CA ARG A 211 -19.07 1.79 -0.87
C ARG A 211 -17.84 0.91 -1.04
N GLN A 212 -16.94 0.88 -0.06
CA GLN A 212 -15.78 0.00 -0.07
C GLN A 212 -16.20 -1.45 0.21
N TYR A 213 -17.02 -1.65 1.23
CA TYR A 213 -17.58 -2.96 1.57
C TYR A 213 -18.38 -3.55 0.41
N LEU A 214 -19.20 -2.75 -0.26
CA LEU A 214 -19.96 -3.18 -1.44
C LEU A 214 -19.05 -3.65 -2.60
N ARG A 215 -17.89 -3.00 -2.81
CA ARG A 215 -16.90 -3.43 -3.81
C ARG A 215 -16.28 -4.79 -3.44
N GLU A 216 -16.06 -5.04 -2.16
CA GLU A 216 -15.55 -6.33 -1.67
C GLU A 216 -16.60 -7.43 -1.80
N LEU A 217 -17.86 -7.15 -1.47
CA LEU A 217 -18.98 -8.05 -1.71
C LEU A 217 -19.14 -8.37 -3.20
N ASP A 218 -18.99 -7.38 -4.07
CA ASP A 218 -19.02 -7.55 -5.51
C ASP A 218 -17.89 -8.46 -6.00
N LEU A 219 -16.67 -8.31 -5.45
CA LEU A 219 -15.55 -9.21 -5.76
C LEU A 219 -15.89 -10.65 -5.34
N ILE A 220 -16.41 -10.85 -4.13
CA ILE A 220 -16.80 -12.17 -3.62
C ILE A 220 -17.90 -12.78 -4.50
N ILE A 221 -18.93 -12.02 -4.87
CA ILE A 221 -20.09 -12.54 -5.61
C ILE A 221 -19.77 -12.72 -7.10
N LYS A 222 -19.22 -11.70 -7.75
CA LYS A 222 -19.04 -11.66 -9.22
C LYS A 222 -17.78 -12.38 -9.68
N VAL A 223 -16.74 -12.47 -8.84
CA VAL A 223 -15.48 -13.15 -9.20
C VAL A 223 -15.40 -14.53 -8.57
N PHE A 224 -15.46 -14.61 -7.24
CA PHE A 224 -15.28 -15.90 -6.55
C PHE A 224 -16.50 -16.80 -6.70
N ARG A 225 -17.67 -16.42 -6.19
CA ARG A 225 -18.89 -17.24 -6.23
C ARG A 225 -19.29 -17.60 -7.66
N HIS A 226 -19.13 -16.68 -8.61
CA HIS A 226 -19.37 -16.96 -10.03
C HIS A 226 -18.50 -18.09 -10.57
N HIS A 227 -17.22 -18.17 -10.17
CA HIS A 227 -16.32 -19.25 -10.60
C HIS A 227 -16.72 -20.63 -10.06
N PHE A 228 -17.27 -20.70 -8.84
CA PHE A 228 -17.82 -21.94 -8.29
C PHE A 228 -19.09 -22.38 -9.02
N LEU A 229 -19.96 -21.44 -9.38
CA LEU A 229 -21.19 -21.70 -10.17
C LEU A 229 -20.94 -22.04 -11.64
N PHE A 230 -19.77 -21.68 -12.18
CA PHE A 230 -19.40 -22.04 -13.55
C PHE A 230 -18.89 -23.49 -13.64
N ASN A 231 -18.29 -24.00 -12.57
CA ASN A 231 -17.70 -25.34 -12.50
C ASN A 231 -18.66 -26.37 -11.87
N ASN A 232 -19.86 -26.50 -12.45
CA ASN A 232 -20.95 -27.39 -11.98
C ASN A 232 -20.61 -28.90 -12.00
N GLN A 233 -19.44 -29.28 -12.52
CA GLN A 233 -18.95 -30.66 -12.45
C GLN A 233 -18.24 -30.98 -11.13
N ILE A 234 -17.82 -29.95 -10.39
CA ILE A 234 -17.02 -30.07 -9.15
C ILE A 234 -17.84 -29.65 -7.94
N PHE A 235 -18.66 -28.59 -8.07
CA PHE A 235 -19.49 -28.07 -6.98
C PHE A 235 -20.97 -28.10 -7.37
N THR A 236 -21.82 -28.58 -6.47
CA THR A 236 -23.27 -28.45 -6.62
C THR A 236 -23.74 -27.06 -6.16
N PRO A 237 -24.90 -26.58 -6.61
CA PRO A 237 -25.46 -25.32 -6.13
C PRO A 237 -25.60 -25.25 -4.61
N GLN A 238 -25.91 -26.38 -3.96
CA GLN A 238 -25.95 -26.50 -2.49
C GLN A 238 -24.57 -26.31 -1.85
N ASP A 239 -23.50 -26.83 -2.44
CA ASP A 239 -22.15 -26.64 -1.91
C ASP A 239 -21.74 -25.16 -1.96
N VAL A 240 -22.10 -24.47 -3.04
CA VAL A 240 -21.88 -23.03 -3.18
C VAL A 240 -22.69 -22.24 -2.14
N GLU A 241 -23.93 -22.67 -1.88
CA GLU A 241 -24.78 -22.06 -0.85
C GLU A 241 -24.22 -22.28 0.56
N VAL A 242 -23.59 -23.42 0.85
CA VAL A 242 -22.91 -23.66 2.14
C VAL A 242 -21.67 -22.77 2.29
N ILE A 243 -20.88 -22.61 1.23
CA ILE A 243 -19.63 -21.83 1.26
C ILE A 243 -19.92 -20.33 1.40
N PHE A 244 -20.88 -19.82 0.61
CA PHE A 244 -21.14 -18.39 0.51
C PHE A 244 -22.37 -17.93 1.31
N SER A 245 -23.19 -18.86 1.83
CA SER A 245 -24.41 -18.57 2.59
C SER A 245 -25.27 -17.48 1.95
N ASN A 246 -25.88 -16.63 2.76
CA ASN A 246 -26.72 -15.50 2.38
C ASN A 246 -25.93 -14.25 1.96
N ILE A 247 -24.74 -14.40 1.35
CA ILE A 247 -23.92 -13.25 0.90
C ILE A 247 -24.65 -12.32 -0.06
N SER A 248 -25.52 -12.87 -0.91
CA SER A 248 -26.34 -12.08 -1.85
C SER A 248 -27.31 -11.18 -1.11
N ASP A 249 -27.88 -11.66 0.00
CA ASP A 249 -28.84 -10.90 0.81
C ASP A 249 -28.13 -9.79 1.59
N ILE A 250 -26.90 -10.05 2.05
CA ILE A 250 -26.04 -9.00 2.65
C ILE A 250 -25.71 -7.93 1.62
N HIS A 251 -25.32 -8.33 0.42
CA HIS A 251 -25.05 -7.39 -0.67
C HIS A 251 -26.29 -6.54 -0.99
N GLU A 252 -27.48 -7.14 -1.14
CA GLU A 252 -28.71 -6.39 -1.38
C GLU A 252 -29.04 -5.42 -0.24
N LEU A 253 -28.86 -5.86 1.01
CA LEU A 253 -29.07 -5.02 2.19
C LEU A 253 -28.09 -3.82 2.21
N THR A 254 -26.82 -4.06 1.90
CA THR A 254 -25.75 -3.05 1.82
C THR A 254 -26.06 -2.01 0.73
N VAL A 255 -26.46 -2.45 -0.47
CA VAL A 255 -26.90 -1.55 -1.55
C VAL A 255 -28.08 -0.69 -1.10
N LYS A 256 -29.05 -1.29 -0.41
CA LYS A 256 -30.25 -0.59 0.05
C LYS A 256 -29.92 0.43 1.15
N LEU A 257 -29.09 0.07 2.13
CA LEU A 257 -28.64 0.97 3.20
C LEU A 257 -27.88 2.16 2.61
N LEU A 258 -26.90 1.89 1.75
CA LEU A 258 -26.12 2.93 1.09
C LEU A 258 -27.01 3.89 0.30
N GLY A 259 -27.95 3.37 -0.49
CA GLY A 259 -28.89 4.21 -1.25
C GLY A 259 -29.77 5.09 -0.35
N LEU A 260 -30.28 4.55 0.76
CA LEU A 260 -31.09 5.32 1.72
C LEU A 260 -30.28 6.45 2.37
N ILE A 261 -29.02 6.20 2.72
CA ILE A 261 -28.13 7.21 3.31
C ILE A 261 -27.79 8.29 2.27
N GLU A 262 -27.47 7.90 1.03
CA GLU A 262 -27.17 8.83 -0.06
C GLU A 262 -28.38 9.73 -0.39
N ASP A 263 -29.57 9.15 -0.49
CA ASP A 263 -30.82 9.89 -0.71
C ASP A 263 -31.11 10.86 0.46
N ALA A 264 -30.90 10.44 1.70
CA ALA A 264 -31.11 11.29 2.87
C ALA A 264 -30.15 12.48 2.90
N VAL A 265 -28.89 12.28 2.49
CA VAL A 265 -27.90 13.37 2.34
C VAL A 265 -28.28 14.31 1.20
N GLU A 266 -28.69 13.78 0.04
CA GLU A 266 -29.09 14.61 -1.11
C GLU A 266 -30.35 15.46 -0.83
N MET A 267 -31.29 14.93 -0.05
CA MET A 267 -32.55 15.61 0.32
C MET A 267 -32.42 16.56 1.51
N THR A 268 -31.23 16.69 2.10
CA THR A 268 -30.96 17.59 3.22
C THR A 268 -30.96 19.04 2.73
N ALA A 269 -31.93 19.83 3.19
CA ALA A 269 -32.07 21.23 2.76
C ALA A 269 -30.91 22.12 3.29
N ASP A 270 -30.52 23.15 2.52
CA ASP A 270 -29.43 24.09 2.86
C ASP A 270 -29.57 24.77 4.25
N ALA A 271 -30.78 24.80 4.82
CA ALA A 271 -31.06 25.40 6.12
C ALA A 271 -30.97 24.41 7.30
N SER A 272 -30.75 23.12 7.03
CA SER A 272 -30.65 22.09 8.06
C SER A 272 -29.20 21.87 8.52
N PRO A 273 -28.97 21.66 9.83
CA PRO A 273 -27.61 21.64 10.38
C PRO A 273 -26.83 20.36 10.05
N HIS A 274 -27.50 19.26 9.70
CA HIS A 274 -26.91 17.98 9.30
C HIS A 274 -27.97 17.05 8.69
N PRO A 275 -27.58 16.05 7.88
CA PRO A 275 -28.50 15.06 7.31
C PRO A 275 -29.12 14.18 8.41
N LEU A 276 -30.36 13.72 8.20
CA LEU A 276 -31.10 12.90 9.16
C LEU A 276 -31.06 11.42 8.78
N VAL A 277 -29.86 10.82 8.79
CA VAL A 277 -29.66 9.43 8.36
C VAL A 277 -30.19 8.39 9.35
N GLY A 278 -30.54 8.80 10.57
CA GLY A 278 -31.05 7.91 11.63
C GLY A 278 -32.32 7.14 11.24
N SER A 279 -33.22 7.75 10.46
CA SER A 279 -34.42 7.08 9.97
C SER A 279 -34.12 5.95 8.99
N CYS A 280 -33.02 6.04 8.23
CA CYS A 280 -32.58 4.98 7.32
C CYS A 280 -32.26 3.68 8.10
N PHE A 281 -31.61 3.82 9.26
CA PHE A 281 -31.29 2.69 10.14
C PHE A 281 -32.53 2.16 10.86
N GLU A 282 -33.44 3.03 11.28
CA GLU A 282 -34.71 2.66 11.91
C GLU A 282 -35.57 1.82 10.95
N ASP A 283 -35.73 2.26 9.70
CA ASP A 283 -36.47 1.54 8.66
C ASP A 283 -35.90 0.14 8.38
N LEU A 284 -34.57 -0.01 8.46
CA LEU A 284 -33.91 -1.30 8.26
C LEU A 284 -33.96 -2.20 9.50
N ALA A 285 -33.96 -1.61 10.69
CA ALA A 285 -34.06 -2.31 11.96
C ALA A 285 -35.49 -2.80 12.24
N GLU A 286 -36.51 -2.01 11.91
CA GLU A 286 -37.93 -2.37 12.11
C GLU A 286 -38.31 -3.63 11.32
N VAL A 287 -37.70 -3.81 10.15
CA VAL A 287 -37.94 -4.99 9.30
C VAL A 287 -37.20 -6.24 9.82
N GLY A 288 -36.41 -6.14 10.90
CA GLY A 288 -35.68 -7.25 11.53
C GLY A 288 -34.58 -7.88 10.67
N ARG A 289 -34.40 -7.39 9.44
CA ARG A 289 -33.50 -7.98 8.43
C ARG A 289 -32.03 -7.76 8.75
N HIS A 290 -31.66 -6.60 9.30
CA HIS A 290 -30.26 -6.26 9.50
C HIS A 290 -29.55 -7.22 10.46
N THR A 291 -30.00 -7.28 11.71
CA THR A 291 -29.33 -8.08 12.76
C THR A 291 -29.44 -9.58 12.52
N GLN A 292 -30.52 -10.04 11.88
CA GLN A 292 -30.77 -11.47 11.68
C GLN A 292 -29.96 -12.03 10.49
N LEU A 293 -29.84 -11.30 9.38
CA LEU A 293 -29.05 -11.72 8.22
C LEU A 293 -27.55 -11.75 8.51
N PHE A 294 -27.02 -10.73 9.20
CA PHE A 294 -25.61 -10.68 9.59
C PHE A 294 -25.25 -11.79 10.61
N ASN A 295 -26.12 -12.06 11.60
CA ASN A 295 -25.90 -13.16 12.55
C ASN A 295 -25.94 -14.54 11.87
N GLN A 296 -26.86 -14.73 10.94
CA GLN A 296 -26.94 -15.97 10.16
C GLN A 296 -25.67 -16.16 9.32
N TYR A 297 -25.24 -15.12 8.61
CA TYR A 297 -24.02 -15.18 7.79
C TYR A 297 -22.77 -15.46 8.61
N GLY A 298 -22.57 -14.72 9.71
CA GLY A 298 -21.42 -14.92 10.59
C GLY A 298 -21.35 -16.35 11.14
N THR A 299 -22.50 -16.92 11.51
CA THR A 299 -22.58 -18.32 11.98
C THR A 299 -22.28 -19.31 10.85
N SER A 300 -22.82 -19.08 9.65
CA SER A 300 -22.62 -19.95 8.49
C SER A 300 -21.19 -19.93 7.96
N VAL A 301 -20.53 -18.76 7.90
CA VAL A 301 -19.14 -18.63 7.43
C VAL A 301 -18.17 -19.32 8.38
N ILE A 302 -18.37 -19.19 9.70
CA ILE A 302 -17.56 -19.90 10.69
C ILE A 302 -17.72 -21.42 10.53
N LEU A 303 -18.94 -21.92 10.29
CA LEU A 303 -19.19 -23.34 10.01
C LEU A 303 -18.58 -23.79 8.67
N GLY A 304 -18.67 -22.96 7.63
CA GLY A 304 -18.14 -23.23 6.30
C GLY A 304 -16.61 -23.31 6.27
N ILE A 305 -15.92 -22.39 6.98
CA ILE A 305 -14.46 -22.44 7.18
C ILE A 305 -14.06 -23.73 7.91
N TYR A 306 -14.87 -24.18 8.89
CA TYR A 306 -14.64 -25.45 9.58
C TYR A 306 -14.77 -26.64 8.62
N LEU A 307 -15.81 -26.67 7.79
CA LEU A 307 -16.02 -27.73 6.79
C LEU A 307 -14.89 -27.80 5.76
N ILE A 308 -14.46 -26.65 5.22
CA ILE A 308 -13.33 -26.56 4.26
C ILE A 308 -12.03 -27.12 4.86
N ASN A 309 -11.77 -26.88 6.15
CA ASN A 309 -10.58 -27.38 6.84
C ASN A 309 -10.68 -28.85 7.31
N THR A 310 -11.86 -29.49 7.18
CA THR A 310 -12.08 -30.88 7.63
C THR A 310 -12.26 -31.87 6.46
N VAL A 311 -12.30 -31.41 5.20
CA VAL A 311 -12.29 -32.31 4.04
C VAL A 311 -10.85 -32.81 3.82
N PRO A 312 -10.55 -34.13 3.97
CA PRO A 312 -9.26 -34.66 3.59
C PRO A 312 -9.15 -34.56 2.07
N VAL A 313 -8.08 -33.92 1.61
CA VAL A 313 -7.68 -33.92 0.20
C VAL A 313 -7.50 -35.38 -0.24
N LEU A 314 -8.42 -35.87 -1.08
CA LEU A 314 -8.28 -37.12 -1.85
C LEU A 314 -7.81 -36.78 -3.26
#